data_AF-A0A6L4ZPM1-F1
#
_entry.id   AF-A0A6L4ZPM1-F1
#
_cell.length_a   1.000
_cell.length_b   1.000
_cell.length_c   1.000
_cell.angle_alpha   90.00
_cell.angle_beta   90.00
_cell.angle_gamma   90.00
#
_symmetry.space_group_name_H-M   'P 1'
#
loop_
_entity.id
_entity.type
_entity.pdbx_description
1 polymer ?
#
loop_
_entity_poly.entity_id
_entity_poly.type
_entity_poly.pdbx_seq_one_letter_code
_entity_poly.pdbx_strand_id
1 'polypeptide(L)'
;MSRLILTCKDLYGNNPKGIIDVSLKHTVLSNSVSTELDADKTLVVNDLEPGLYQIQVFPSHYQDLAYFLRINEGVVTTEREVLAFRIKKIKNINFPLYQTLSNELKQVLSNAKTNVEGLGGQKGAALYNNLDMVQKAGLLNLYTKMANTNLLNGTSVFSYVESLRRVRGDRVFFNVDKALRDGVKNSAQMGLFDDVSGALHTPPQGFRLLESFKTPDEKGNLQLTFFGNAQQEFIVDADIDEASGIGHIIEVIRNIGDRDTNPFDIHQILLQEQGLDTGYRIEV
;
A
#
# COMPACT_ATOMS: atom_id res chain seq x y z
N MET A 1 -29.95 -21.83 18.08
CA MET A 1 -28.61 -21.59 18.65
C MET A 1 -27.77 -20.90 17.59
N SER A 2 -27.04 -19.84 17.97
CA SER A 2 -26.26 -19.01 17.05
C SER A 2 -24.90 -19.67 16.77
N ARG A 3 -24.33 -19.44 15.59
CA ARG A 3 -23.08 -20.08 15.17
C ARG A 3 -22.19 -19.12 14.41
N LEU A 4 -20.88 -19.18 14.64
CA LEU A 4 -19.88 -18.51 13.82
C LEU A 4 -19.11 -19.53 12.97
N ILE A 5 -18.91 -19.20 11.71
CA ILE A 5 -17.99 -19.86 10.79
C ILE A 5 -16.95 -18.84 10.37
N LEU A 6 -15.69 -19.04 10.76
CA LEU A 6 -14.57 -18.14 10.45
C LEU A 6 -13.58 -18.85 9.54
N THR A 7 -13.22 -18.19 8.44
CA THR A 7 -12.17 -18.63 7.52
C THR A 7 -11.12 -17.56 7.35
N CYS A 8 -9.86 -17.96 7.13
CA CYS A 8 -8.76 -17.04 6.86
C CYS A 8 -8.19 -17.28 5.47
N LYS A 9 -7.76 -16.19 4.81
CA LYS A 9 -7.01 -16.20 3.55
C LYS A 9 -5.83 -15.26 3.65
N ASP A 10 -4.77 -15.51 2.90
CA ASP A 10 -3.73 -14.49 2.72
C ASP A 10 -4.20 -13.40 1.75
N LEU A 11 -3.40 -12.34 1.61
CA LEU A 11 -3.64 -11.23 0.70
C LEU A 11 -3.80 -11.62 -0.78
N TYR A 12 -3.31 -12.81 -1.17
CA TYR A 12 -3.44 -13.33 -2.52
C TYR A 12 -4.61 -14.30 -2.67
N GLY A 13 -5.42 -14.48 -1.62
CA GLY A 13 -6.57 -15.38 -1.61
C GLY A 13 -6.23 -16.85 -1.40
N ASN A 14 -4.98 -17.19 -1.09
CA ASN A 14 -4.56 -18.55 -0.78
C ASN A 14 -4.89 -18.93 0.67
N ASN A 15 -4.83 -20.22 0.97
CA ASN A 15 -4.88 -20.69 2.35
C ASN A 15 -3.59 -20.25 3.07
N PRO A 16 -3.70 -19.55 4.21
CA PRO A 16 -2.53 -19.17 4.98
C PRO A 16 -1.82 -20.40 5.55
N LYS A 17 -0.51 -20.28 5.79
CA LYS A 17 0.31 -21.34 6.39
C LYS A 17 0.52 -21.11 7.89
N GLY A 18 0.76 -22.20 8.61
CA GLY A 18 1.09 -22.17 10.03
C GLY A 18 -0.15 -22.23 10.93
N ILE A 19 0.05 -21.85 12.18
CA ILE A 19 -0.98 -21.88 13.22
C ILE A 19 -1.56 -20.48 13.43
N ILE A 20 -2.85 -20.41 13.74
CA ILE A 20 -3.55 -19.23 14.25
C ILE A 20 -4.16 -19.51 15.62
N ASP A 21 -4.02 -18.56 16.54
CA ASP A 21 -4.80 -18.52 17.77
C ASP A 21 -6.00 -17.58 17.57
N VAL A 22 -7.20 -18.07 17.80
CA VAL A 22 -8.42 -17.26 17.74
C VAL A 22 -9.03 -17.13 19.12
N SER A 23 -9.29 -15.90 19.53
CA SER A 23 -9.99 -15.56 20.77
C SER A 23 -11.26 -14.79 20.46
N LEU A 24 -12.39 -15.23 21.02
CA LEU A 24 -13.68 -14.58 20.95
C LEU A 24 -14.13 -14.27 22.37
N LYS A 25 -14.41 -13.00 22.65
CA LYS A 25 -14.86 -12.55 23.97
C LYS A 25 -16.14 -11.75 23.83
N HIS A 26 -17.21 -12.21 24.47
CA HIS A 26 -18.44 -11.42 24.54
C HIS A 26 -18.17 -10.12 25.32
N THR A 27 -18.64 -8.97 24.84
CA THR A 27 -18.27 -7.66 25.43
C THR A 27 -18.99 -7.35 26.74
N VAL A 28 -20.18 -7.93 26.95
CA VAL A 28 -20.98 -7.79 28.18
C VAL A 28 -20.93 -9.03 29.09
N LEU A 29 -21.15 -10.22 28.56
CA LEU A 29 -21.11 -11.49 29.29
C LEU A 29 -19.68 -11.97 29.52
N SER A 30 -19.48 -12.84 30.52
CA SER A 30 -18.18 -13.46 30.82
C SER A 30 -17.77 -14.54 29.80
N ASN A 31 -18.61 -14.82 28.80
CA ASN A 31 -18.38 -15.90 27.84
C ASN A 31 -17.19 -15.59 26.94
N SER A 32 -16.26 -16.54 26.84
CA SER A 32 -15.13 -16.47 25.93
C SER A 32 -14.80 -17.83 25.37
N VAL A 33 -14.25 -17.84 24.16
CA VAL A 33 -13.79 -19.02 23.45
C VAL A 33 -12.39 -18.71 22.95
N SER A 34 -11.43 -19.58 23.24
CA SER A 34 -10.08 -19.50 22.70
C SER A 34 -9.69 -20.85 22.13
N THR A 35 -9.12 -20.83 20.93
CA THR A 35 -8.79 -22.05 20.19
C THR A 35 -7.62 -21.82 19.26
N GLU A 36 -6.77 -22.83 19.17
CA GLU A 36 -5.65 -22.89 18.23
C GLU A 36 -6.05 -23.82 17.08
N LEU A 37 -5.72 -23.44 15.85
CA LEU A 37 -5.96 -24.26 14.66
C LEU A 37 -4.95 -23.95 13.56
N ASP A 38 -4.78 -24.92 12.65
CA ASP A 38 -4.10 -24.69 11.38
C ASP A 38 -4.81 -23.56 10.59
N ALA A 39 -4.03 -22.62 10.07
CA ALA A 39 -4.53 -21.41 9.41
C ALA A 39 -5.34 -21.69 8.12
N ASP A 40 -5.19 -22.88 7.55
CA ASP A 40 -5.94 -23.33 6.37
C ASP A 40 -7.30 -23.96 6.70
N LYS A 41 -7.63 -24.12 7.99
CA LYS A 41 -8.88 -24.71 8.46
C LYS A 41 -9.95 -23.65 8.72
N THR A 42 -11.19 -24.11 8.69
CA THR A 42 -12.36 -23.32 9.08
C THR A 42 -12.61 -23.50 10.57
N LEU A 43 -12.68 -22.40 11.30
CA LEU A 43 -13.15 -22.40 12.68
C LEU A 43 -14.68 -22.40 12.69
N VAL A 44 -15.28 -23.32 13.42
CA VAL A 44 -16.73 -23.36 13.67
C VAL A 44 -16.96 -23.28 15.18
N VAL A 45 -17.62 -22.22 15.63
CA VAL A 45 -18.02 -22.04 17.02
C VAL A 45 -19.55 -22.09 17.09
N ASN A 46 -20.06 -23.14 17.74
CA ASN A 46 -21.49 -23.33 17.93
C ASN A 46 -21.95 -22.71 19.24
N ASP A 47 -23.27 -22.56 19.38
CA ASP A 47 -23.96 -22.22 20.62
C ASP A 47 -23.45 -20.91 21.26
N LEU A 48 -23.15 -19.93 20.40
CA LEU A 48 -22.80 -18.58 20.83
C LEU A 48 -24.03 -17.83 21.33
N GLU A 49 -23.86 -17.12 22.45
CA GLU A 49 -24.85 -16.17 22.93
C GLU A 49 -25.00 -15.00 21.96
N PRO A 50 -26.22 -14.47 21.73
CA PRO A 50 -26.39 -13.27 20.91
C PRO A 50 -25.73 -12.06 21.54
N GLY A 51 -25.01 -11.25 20.76
CA GLY A 51 -24.36 -10.04 21.27
C GLY A 51 -23.18 -9.57 20.45
N LEU A 52 -22.44 -8.59 21.00
CA LEU A 52 -21.21 -8.10 20.40
C LEU A 52 -20.03 -8.87 20.98
N TYR A 53 -19.17 -9.38 20.10
CA TYR A 53 -17.94 -10.09 20.44
C TYR A 53 -16.74 -9.26 20.00
N GLN A 54 -15.71 -9.23 20.83
CA GLN A 54 -14.36 -8.89 20.41
C GLN A 54 -13.70 -10.16 19.88
N ILE A 55 -13.23 -10.13 18.65
CA ILE A 55 -12.48 -11.22 18.01
C ILE A 55 -11.03 -10.79 17.90
N GLN A 56 -10.12 -11.69 18.25
CA GLN A 56 -8.68 -11.53 18.04
C GLN A 56 -8.14 -12.78 17.34
N VAL A 57 -7.33 -12.57 16.30
CA VAL A 57 -6.66 -13.63 15.54
C VAL A 57 -5.16 -13.35 15.58
N PHE A 58 -4.38 -14.30 16.11
CA PHE A 58 -2.92 -14.22 16.23
C PHE A 58 -2.26 -15.26 15.33
N PRO A 59 -2.04 -14.93 14.05
CA PRO A 59 -1.40 -15.84 13.11
C PRO A 59 0.14 -15.80 13.24
N SER A 60 0.78 -16.97 13.27
CA SER A 60 2.23 -17.13 13.44
C SER A 60 3.12 -16.40 12.42
N HIS A 61 2.65 -16.24 11.17
CA HIS A 61 3.41 -15.64 10.06
C HIS A 61 2.82 -14.32 9.53
N TYR A 62 1.64 -13.93 10.01
CA TYR A 62 0.86 -12.82 9.48
C TYR A 62 0.69 -11.73 10.55
N GLN A 63 0.06 -10.61 10.20
CA GLN A 63 -0.28 -9.56 11.15
C GLN A 63 -1.45 -10.00 12.01
N ASP A 64 -1.39 -9.63 13.29
CA ASP A 64 -2.48 -9.90 14.22
C ASP A 64 -3.68 -9.04 13.84
N LEU A 65 -4.88 -9.60 14.02
CA LEU A 65 -6.14 -8.93 13.70
C LEU A 65 -7.00 -8.84 14.96
N ALA A 66 -7.63 -7.70 15.19
CA ALA A 66 -8.67 -7.53 16.19
C ALA A 66 -9.82 -6.70 15.64
N TYR A 67 -11.05 -7.10 15.96
CA TYR A 67 -12.26 -6.39 15.53
C TYR A 67 -13.47 -6.78 16.39
N PHE A 68 -14.59 -6.09 16.19
CA PHE A 68 -15.85 -6.42 16.83
C PHE A 68 -16.83 -7.05 15.83
N LEU A 69 -17.49 -8.13 16.23
CA LEU A 69 -18.48 -8.84 15.42
C LEU A 69 -19.78 -9.01 16.21
N ARG A 70 -20.91 -8.70 15.57
CA ARG A 70 -22.23 -8.94 16.16
C ARG A 70 -22.75 -10.33 15.77
N ILE A 71 -23.02 -11.15 16.78
CA ILE A 71 -23.71 -12.44 16.64
C ILE A 71 -25.18 -12.24 16.93
N ASN A 72 -26.04 -12.58 15.97
CA ASN A 72 -27.49 -12.46 16.11
C ASN A 72 -28.11 -13.81 16.51
N GLU A 73 -29.21 -13.75 17.25
CA GLU A 73 -29.88 -14.93 17.78
C GLU A 73 -30.35 -15.88 16.69
N GLY A 74 -29.93 -17.15 16.79
CA GLY A 74 -30.35 -18.20 15.87
C GLY A 74 -29.78 -18.07 14.45
N VAL A 75 -28.86 -17.13 14.22
CA VAL A 75 -28.24 -16.89 12.92
C VAL A 75 -26.88 -17.58 12.84
N VAL A 76 -26.55 -18.06 11.64
CA VAL A 76 -25.20 -18.49 11.27
C VAL A 76 -24.46 -17.28 10.70
N THR A 77 -23.50 -16.75 11.43
CA THR A 77 -22.59 -15.71 10.97
C THR A 77 -21.41 -16.37 10.25
N THR A 78 -21.07 -15.92 9.04
CA THR A 78 -19.93 -16.42 8.28
C THR A 78 -18.99 -15.26 7.99
N GLU A 79 -17.76 -15.36 8.49
CA GLU A 79 -16.72 -14.36 8.31
C GLU A 79 -15.54 -14.94 7.54
N ARG A 80 -14.93 -14.07 6.72
CA ARG A 80 -13.71 -14.38 5.98
C ARG A 80 -12.72 -13.26 6.19
N GLU A 81 -11.64 -13.58 6.89
CA GLU A 81 -10.58 -12.63 7.18
C GLU A 81 -9.41 -12.75 6.20
N VAL A 82 -8.86 -11.61 5.83
CA VAL A 82 -7.64 -11.51 5.03
C VAL A 82 -6.47 -11.17 5.94
N LEU A 83 -5.48 -12.06 5.97
CA LEU A 83 -4.30 -11.95 6.81
C LEU A 83 -3.18 -11.26 6.04
N ALA A 84 -2.84 -10.04 6.46
CA ALA A 84 -1.69 -9.29 5.96
C ALA A 84 -0.37 -9.96 6.38
N PHE A 85 0.66 -9.92 5.54
CA PHE A 85 1.98 -10.44 5.87
C PHE A 85 2.67 -9.63 6.96
N ARG A 86 3.30 -10.33 7.90
CA ARG A 86 4.19 -9.70 8.88
C ARG A 86 5.53 -9.41 8.20
N ILE A 87 5.89 -8.14 8.00
CA ILE A 87 7.13 -7.77 7.27
C ILE A 87 8.38 -8.48 7.81
N LYS A 88 8.49 -8.60 9.15
CA LYS A 88 9.62 -9.29 9.80
C LYS A 88 9.71 -10.79 9.51
N LYS A 89 8.71 -11.37 8.86
CA LYS A 89 8.61 -12.78 8.48
C LYS A 89 8.75 -12.99 6.97
N ILE A 90 8.93 -11.93 6.18
CA ILE A 90 9.19 -12.04 4.74
C ILE A 90 10.49 -12.82 4.54
N LYS A 91 10.42 -13.93 3.82
CA LYS A 91 11.55 -14.79 3.46
C LYS A 91 12.09 -14.45 2.08
N ASN A 92 11.20 -14.16 1.14
CA ASN A 92 11.54 -13.94 -0.25
C ASN A 92 10.53 -12.99 -0.92
N ILE A 93 10.96 -12.33 -1.99
CA ILE A 93 10.13 -11.45 -2.80
C ILE A 93 10.39 -11.72 -4.28
N ASN A 94 9.33 -12.10 -4.98
CA ASN A 94 9.40 -12.38 -6.41
C ASN A 94 9.01 -11.13 -7.18
N PHE A 95 10.02 -10.35 -7.59
CA PHE A 95 9.83 -9.21 -8.47
C PHE A 95 9.65 -9.66 -9.93
N PRO A 96 8.85 -8.93 -10.73
CA PRO A 96 8.76 -9.17 -12.16
C PRO A 96 10.11 -8.93 -12.84
N LEU A 97 10.39 -9.68 -13.90
CA LEU A 97 11.56 -9.42 -14.72
C LEU A 97 11.36 -8.12 -15.51
N TYR A 98 12.45 -7.42 -15.84
CA TYR A 98 12.37 -6.19 -16.63
C TYR A 98 11.55 -6.38 -17.92
N GLN A 99 11.70 -7.54 -18.58
CA GLN A 99 11.01 -7.88 -19.82
C GLN A 99 9.49 -8.00 -19.65
N THR A 100 8.97 -8.25 -18.45
CA THR A 100 7.53 -8.36 -18.18
C THR A 100 6.91 -7.07 -17.67
N LEU A 101 7.71 -6.02 -17.42
CA LEU A 101 7.19 -4.70 -17.06
C LEU A 101 6.38 -4.10 -18.20
N SER A 102 5.48 -3.18 -17.86
CA SER A 102 4.74 -2.40 -18.85
C SER A 102 5.68 -1.56 -19.74
N ASN A 103 5.23 -1.24 -20.95
CA ASN A 103 6.02 -0.44 -21.89
C ASN A 103 6.30 0.97 -21.36
N GLU A 104 5.34 1.57 -20.66
CA GLU A 104 5.47 2.89 -20.03
C GLU A 104 6.61 2.90 -18.99
N LEU A 105 6.61 1.94 -18.06
CA LEU A 105 7.64 1.86 -17.04
C LEU A 105 9.02 1.55 -17.65
N LYS A 106 9.08 0.68 -18.67
CA LYS A 106 10.31 0.42 -19.42
C LYS A 106 10.85 1.67 -20.10
N GLN A 107 9.98 2.51 -20.66
CA GLN A 107 10.33 3.77 -21.31
C GLN A 107 10.90 4.76 -20.30
N VAL A 108 10.23 4.96 -19.16
CA VAL A 108 10.71 5.83 -18.07
C VAL A 108 12.10 5.39 -17.57
N LEU A 109 12.32 4.09 -17.41
CA LEU A 109 13.62 3.53 -17.02
C LEU A 109 14.68 3.69 -18.10
N SER A 110 14.30 3.58 -19.38
CA SER A 110 15.22 3.77 -20.52
C SER A 110 15.58 5.24 -20.75
N ASN A 111 14.67 6.14 -20.40
CA ASN A 111 14.86 7.59 -20.48
C ASN A 111 15.56 8.17 -19.24
N ALA A 112 15.80 7.36 -18.21
CA ALA A 112 16.51 7.77 -17.01
C ALA A 112 17.76 8.60 -17.35
N LYS A 113 17.96 9.71 -16.64
CA LYS A 113 19.13 10.57 -16.84
C LYS A 113 20.38 9.79 -16.39
N THR A 114 21.55 10.12 -16.93
CA THR A 114 22.83 9.43 -16.65
C THR A 114 23.32 9.58 -15.21
N ASN A 115 22.52 10.18 -14.33
CA ASN A 115 22.83 10.43 -12.94
C ASN A 115 21.60 10.17 -12.06
N VAL A 116 20.87 9.07 -12.29
CA VAL A 116 19.92 8.59 -11.27
C VAL A 116 20.67 8.47 -9.95
N GLU A 117 20.23 9.26 -8.96
CA GLU A 117 21.00 9.49 -7.74
C GLU A 117 21.28 8.15 -7.03
N GLY A 118 22.55 7.85 -6.76
CA GLY A 118 22.97 6.61 -6.12
C GLY A 118 23.07 5.37 -7.02
N LEU A 119 22.73 5.45 -8.32
CA LEU A 119 22.62 4.28 -9.21
C LEU A 119 23.47 4.35 -10.49
N GLY A 120 24.50 5.20 -10.51
CA GLY A 120 25.62 5.07 -11.45
C GLY A 120 25.30 5.22 -12.95
N GLY A 121 24.29 6.00 -13.32
CA GLY A 121 24.00 6.36 -14.71
C GLY A 121 23.50 5.23 -15.62
N GLN A 122 23.14 4.09 -15.02
CA GLN A 122 22.53 2.99 -15.72
C GLN A 122 21.14 3.36 -16.23
N LYS A 123 20.66 2.63 -17.25
CA LYS A 123 19.32 2.80 -17.84
C LYS A 123 18.64 1.46 -18.11
N GLY A 124 17.33 1.50 -18.34
CA GLY A 124 16.53 0.36 -18.77
C GLY A 124 16.68 -0.85 -17.84
N ALA A 125 16.96 -2.03 -18.41
CA ALA A 125 17.11 -3.27 -17.66
C ALA A 125 18.25 -3.23 -16.64
N ALA A 126 19.38 -2.61 -16.97
CA ALA A 126 20.53 -2.51 -16.08
C ALA A 126 20.16 -1.72 -14.82
N LEU A 127 19.53 -0.55 -15.01
CA LEU A 127 19.03 0.28 -13.90
C LEU A 127 18.04 -0.48 -13.03
N TYR A 128 17.03 -1.13 -13.64
CA TYR A 128 16.05 -1.90 -12.90
C TYR A 128 16.70 -3.02 -12.07
N ASN A 129 17.62 -3.78 -12.66
CA ASN A 129 18.28 -4.88 -11.97
C ASN A 129 19.13 -4.41 -10.79
N ASN A 130 19.71 -3.20 -10.89
CA ASN A 130 20.56 -2.60 -9.85
C ASN A 130 19.79 -1.96 -8.69
N LEU A 131 18.47 -1.79 -8.79
CA LEU A 131 17.63 -1.38 -7.66
C LEU A 131 17.64 -2.48 -6.58
N ASP A 132 17.80 -2.09 -5.32
CA ASP A 132 17.59 -3.01 -4.21
C ASP A 132 16.11 -3.40 -4.06
N MET A 133 15.81 -4.32 -3.14
CA MET A 133 14.44 -4.83 -2.95
C MET A 133 13.46 -3.73 -2.53
N VAL A 134 13.86 -2.83 -1.65
CA VAL A 134 13.01 -1.75 -1.13
C VAL A 134 12.74 -0.74 -2.24
N GLN A 135 13.77 -0.37 -3.00
CA GLN A 135 13.67 0.52 -4.15
C GLN A 135 12.79 -0.06 -5.26
N LYS A 136 12.93 -1.36 -5.59
CA LYS A 136 12.06 -2.03 -6.56
C LYS A 136 10.61 -2.02 -6.12
N ALA A 137 10.35 -2.33 -4.85
CA ALA A 137 9.02 -2.33 -4.28
C ALA A 137 8.37 -0.95 -4.34
N GLY A 138 9.07 0.09 -3.88
CA GLY A 138 8.59 1.48 -3.94
C GLY A 138 8.28 1.93 -5.36
N LEU A 139 9.18 1.66 -6.31
CA LEU A 139 8.97 1.98 -7.72
C LEU A 139 7.73 1.28 -8.30
N LEU A 140 7.55 -0.02 -8.06
CA LEU A 140 6.41 -0.77 -8.58
C LEU A 140 5.08 -0.35 -7.94
N ASN A 141 5.08 -0.08 -6.63
CA ASN A 141 3.90 0.43 -5.94
C ASN A 141 3.47 1.79 -6.49
N LEU A 142 4.41 2.73 -6.61
CA LEU A 142 4.13 4.07 -7.14
C LEU A 142 3.73 4.04 -8.61
N TYR A 143 4.41 3.23 -9.44
CA TYR A 143 3.98 3.03 -10.82
C TYR A 143 2.51 2.57 -10.86
N THR A 144 2.17 1.53 -10.10
CA THR A 144 0.82 0.96 -10.09
C THR A 144 -0.21 1.98 -9.63
N LYS A 145 0.05 2.69 -8.52
CA LYS A 145 -0.86 3.71 -8.01
C LYS A 145 -1.01 4.86 -9.00
N MET A 146 0.08 5.41 -9.53
CA MET A 146 0.04 6.54 -10.48
C MET A 146 -0.60 6.14 -11.82
N ALA A 147 -0.41 4.91 -12.30
CA ALA A 147 -1.00 4.43 -13.54
C ALA A 147 -2.52 4.19 -13.43
N ASN A 148 -3.01 3.95 -12.21
CA ASN A 148 -4.43 3.79 -11.90
C ASN A 148 -5.07 5.05 -11.28
N THR A 149 -4.31 6.14 -11.13
CA THR A 149 -4.85 7.44 -10.67
C THR A 149 -5.09 8.33 -11.86
N ASN A 150 -6.35 8.59 -12.20
CA ASN A 150 -6.70 9.44 -13.34
C ASN A 150 -6.85 10.90 -12.93
N LEU A 151 -6.38 11.79 -13.81
CA LEU A 151 -6.68 13.21 -13.75
C LEU A 151 -8.08 13.47 -14.33
N LEU A 152 -8.57 14.70 -14.17
CA LEU A 152 -9.88 15.13 -14.69
C LEU A 152 -10.09 14.86 -16.19
N ASN A 153 -9.02 14.88 -16.98
CA ASN A 153 -9.07 14.61 -18.42
C ASN A 153 -9.08 13.11 -18.78
N GLY A 154 -9.11 12.21 -17.78
CA GLY A 154 -9.08 10.77 -17.96
C GLY A 154 -7.70 10.16 -18.18
N THR A 155 -6.65 10.97 -18.32
CA THR A 155 -5.27 10.49 -18.45
C THR A 155 -4.71 10.11 -17.07
N SER A 156 -3.96 9.02 -16.99
CA SER A 156 -3.32 8.61 -15.74
C SER A 156 -2.18 9.55 -15.34
N VAL A 157 -1.96 9.71 -14.04
CA VAL A 157 -0.84 10.50 -13.48
C VAL A 157 0.50 10.03 -14.06
N PHE A 158 0.70 8.71 -14.19
CA PHE A 158 1.97 8.16 -14.67
C PHE A 158 2.25 8.49 -16.15
N SER A 159 1.23 8.77 -16.97
CA SER A 159 1.40 9.08 -18.40
C SER A 159 2.25 10.33 -18.65
N TYR A 160 2.39 11.21 -17.65
CA TYR A 160 3.20 12.42 -17.73
C TYR A 160 4.62 12.27 -17.18
N VAL A 161 5.00 11.06 -16.75
CA VAL A 161 6.34 10.76 -16.24
C VAL A 161 7.29 10.56 -17.42
N GLU A 162 8.34 11.38 -17.48
CA GLU A 162 9.29 11.34 -18.59
C GLU A 162 10.48 10.42 -18.30
N SER A 163 11.02 10.49 -17.09
CA SER A 163 12.21 9.74 -16.68
C SER A 163 12.37 9.63 -15.18
N LEU A 164 13.01 8.54 -14.74
CA LEU A 164 13.38 8.34 -13.35
C LEU A 164 14.58 9.23 -12.96
N ARG A 165 14.50 9.86 -11.77
CA ARG A 165 15.56 10.72 -11.23
C ARG A 165 16.21 10.15 -9.97
N ARG A 166 15.41 9.58 -9.05
CA ARG A 166 15.88 9.01 -7.79
C ARG A 166 14.84 8.04 -7.24
N VAL A 167 15.29 6.98 -6.57
CA VAL A 167 14.43 6.08 -5.77
C VAL A 167 14.97 6.05 -4.34
N ARG A 168 14.15 6.48 -3.38
CA ARG A 168 14.47 6.50 -1.95
C ARG A 168 13.40 5.71 -1.20
N GLY A 169 13.59 4.40 -1.13
CA GLY A 169 12.66 3.51 -0.44
C GLY A 169 11.27 3.53 -1.10
N ASP A 170 10.30 4.06 -0.37
CA ASP A 170 8.91 4.28 -0.75
C ASP A 170 8.66 5.59 -1.53
N ARG A 171 9.65 6.49 -1.60
CA ARG A 171 9.56 7.77 -2.32
C ARG A 171 10.33 7.72 -3.64
N VAL A 172 9.74 8.21 -4.72
CA VAL A 172 10.37 8.23 -6.05
C VAL A 172 10.29 9.61 -6.68
N PHE A 173 11.43 10.08 -7.17
CA PHE A 173 11.54 11.34 -7.86
C PHE A 173 11.57 11.09 -9.36
N PHE A 174 10.67 11.77 -10.07
CA PHE A 174 10.57 11.71 -11.51
C PHE A 174 10.76 13.10 -12.12
N ASN A 175 11.36 13.17 -13.31
CA ASN A 175 11.14 14.32 -14.17
C ASN A 175 9.78 14.13 -14.88
N VAL A 176 8.99 15.19 -14.95
CA VAL A 176 7.61 15.14 -15.44
C VAL A 176 7.31 16.30 -16.37
N ASP A 177 6.34 16.12 -17.26
CA ASP A 177 5.77 17.21 -18.05
C ASP A 177 5.06 18.21 -17.11
N LYS A 178 5.21 19.51 -17.38
CA LYS A 178 4.47 20.60 -16.70
C LYS A 178 2.95 20.35 -16.70
N ALA A 179 2.43 19.72 -17.74
CA ALA A 179 1.02 19.37 -17.87
C ALA A 179 0.52 18.47 -16.74
N LEU A 180 1.38 17.67 -16.10
CA LEU A 180 1.01 16.90 -14.92
C LEU A 180 0.58 17.82 -13.78
N ARG A 181 1.43 18.80 -13.45
CA ARG A 181 1.16 19.75 -12.37
C ARG A 181 -0.15 20.51 -12.63
N ASP A 182 -0.29 21.04 -13.84
CA ASP A 182 -1.49 21.80 -14.21
C ASP A 182 -2.75 20.90 -14.18
N GLY A 183 -2.63 19.63 -14.60
CA GLY A 183 -3.69 18.63 -14.54
C GLY A 183 -4.09 18.22 -13.12
N VAL A 184 -3.13 18.02 -12.22
CA VAL A 184 -3.39 17.74 -10.79
C VAL A 184 -4.07 18.93 -10.14
N LYS A 185 -3.59 20.16 -10.39
CA LYS A 185 -4.20 21.38 -9.86
C LYS A 185 -5.66 21.54 -10.30
N ASN A 186 -5.97 21.25 -11.57
CA ASN A 186 -7.35 21.28 -12.06
C ASN A 186 -8.19 20.15 -11.45
N SER A 187 -7.60 18.97 -11.25
CA SER A 187 -8.27 17.82 -10.61
C SER A 187 -8.58 18.10 -9.14
N ALA A 188 -7.72 18.86 -8.44
CA ALA A 188 -7.96 19.29 -7.06
C ALA A 188 -9.20 20.17 -6.92
N GLN A 189 -9.47 21.04 -7.91
CA GLN A 189 -10.70 21.86 -7.92
C GLN A 189 -11.99 21.04 -8.01
N MET A 190 -11.88 19.77 -8.42
CA MET A 190 -12.99 18.82 -8.54
C MET A 190 -13.03 17.80 -7.39
N GLY A 191 -12.17 17.95 -6.37
CA GLY A 191 -12.10 17.04 -5.22
C GLY A 191 -11.42 15.70 -5.52
N LEU A 192 -10.68 15.58 -6.62
CA LEU A 192 -9.88 14.38 -6.92
C LEU A 192 -8.52 14.39 -6.19
N PHE A 193 -8.10 15.56 -5.72
CA PHE A 193 -6.89 15.78 -4.93
C PHE A 193 -7.16 16.89 -3.90
N ASP A 194 -6.52 16.78 -2.74
CA ASP A 194 -6.48 17.81 -1.71
C ASP A 194 -5.13 18.54 -1.76
N ASP A 195 -5.16 19.87 -1.55
CA ASP A 195 -3.95 20.67 -1.37
C ASP A 195 -3.38 20.42 0.04
N VAL A 196 -2.09 20.08 0.10
CA VAL A 196 -1.41 19.73 1.35
C VAL A 196 -0.06 20.45 1.46
N SER A 197 0.46 20.58 2.68
CA SER A 197 1.77 21.17 2.90
C SER A 197 2.89 20.24 2.39
N GLY A 198 3.69 20.72 1.45
CA GLY A 198 4.91 20.04 1.00
C GLY A 198 6.15 20.30 1.87
N ALA A 199 6.00 20.91 3.06
CA ALA A 199 7.14 21.40 3.85
C ALA A 199 8.13 20.31 4.31
N LEU A 200 7.70 19.05 4.38
CA LEU A 200 8.56 17.90 4.72
C LEU A 200 9.33 17.35 3.51
N HIS A 201 9.12 17.89 2.32
CA HIS A 201 9.80 17.51 1.09
C HIS A 201 10.86 18.55 0.74
N THR A 202 12.11 18.10 0.66
CA THR A 202 13.23 18.98 0.34
C THR A 202 13.45 19.03 -1.17
N PRO A 203 13.37 20.22 -1.80
CA PRO A 203 13.64 20.35 -3.22
C PRO A 203 15.07 19.90 -3.56
N PRO A 204 15.28 19.22 -4.70
CA PRO A 204 16.62 18.99 -5.23
C PRO A 204 17.38 20.30 -5.47
N GLN A 205 18.71 20.25 -5.49
CA GLN A 205 19.54 21.42 -5.76
C GLN A 205 19.13 22.12 -7.07
N GLY A 206 18.93 23.44 -7.00
CA GLY A 206 18.52 24.26 -8.14
C GLY A 206 17.01 24.27 -8.41
N PHE A 207 16.22 23.53 -7.63
CA PHE A 207 14.76 23.53 -7.70
C PHE A 207 14.17 24.21 -6.47
N ARG A 208 12.93 24.69 -6.59
CA ARG A 208 12.12 25.21 -5.49
C ARG A 208 10.82 24.42 -5.38
N LEU A 209 10.31 24.30 -4.15
CA LEU A 209 8.96 23.80 -3.89
C LEU A 209 7.94 24.70 -4.58
N LEU A 210 7.01 24.07 -5.30
CA LEU A 210 5.89 24.75 -5.93
C LEU A 210 4.62 24.50 -5.10
N GLU A 211 4.09 23.28 -5.19
CA GLU A 211 2.79 22.88 -4.63
C GLU A 211 2.86 21.38 -4.28
N SER A 212 2.00 20.92 -3.38
CA SER A 212 1.87 19.50 -3.03
C SER A 212 0.41 19.11 -2.97
N PHE A 213 0.09 17.94 -3.50
CA PHE A 213 -1.29 17.45 -3.58
C PHE A 213 -1.36 15.99 -3.14
N LYS A 214 -2.49 15.59 -2.58
CA LYS A 214 -2.72 14.23 -2.11
C LYS A 214 -4.07 13.71 -2.58
N THR A 215 -4.18 12.47 -3.03
CA THR A 215 -5.49 11.87 -3.33
C THR A 215 -6.30 11.70 -2.04
N PRO A 216 -7.64 11.73 -2.07
CA PRO A 216 -8.49 11.66 -0.88
C PRO A 216 -8.77 10.22 -0.41
N ASP A 217 -7.97 9.24 -0.83
CA ASP A 217 -8.14 7.83 -0.42
C ASP A 217 -8.16 7.69 1.12
N GLU A 218 -8.87 6.71 1.68
CA GLU A 218 -8.78 6.49 3.13
C GLU A 218 -7.40 5.92 3.53
N LYS A 219 -6.87 5.04 2.66
CA LYS A 219 -5.57 4.37 2.81
C LYS A 219 -4.83 4.34 1.48
N GLY A 220 -3.50 4.37 1.53
CA GLY A 220 -2.67 4.29 0.32
C GLY A 220 -2.79 5.52 -0.57
N ASN A 221 -2.83 6.70 0.05
CA ASN A 221 -2.96 7.98 -0.62
C ASN A 221 -1.74 8.29 -1.46
N LEU A 222 -1.92 8.64 -2.72
CA LEU A 222 -0.84 9.15 -3.55
C LEU A 222 -0.61 10.62 -3.22
N GLN A 223 0.59 10.96 -2.77
CA GLN A 223 1.03 12.34 -2.61
C GLN A 223 2.05 12.69 -3.71
N LEU A 224 1.87 13.88 -4.29
CA LEU A 224 2.68 14.42 -5.38
C LEU A 224 3.15 15.81 -4.98
N THR A 225 4.43 15.92 -4.64
CA THR A 225 5.06 17.22 -4.36
C THR A 225 5.86 17.70 -5.56
N PHE A 226 5.48 18.85 -6.10
CA PHE A 226 6.08 19.41 -7.31
C PHE A 226 7.19 20.40 -6.98
N PHE A 227 8.27 20.29 -7.75
CA PHE A 227 9.36 21.25 -7.77
C PHE A 227 9.58 21.79 -9.19
N GLY A 228 10.06 23.03 -9.29
CA GLY A 228 10.44 23.62 -10.56
C GLY A 228 11.70 24.48 -10.46
N ASN A 229 12.32 24.77 -11.60
CA ASN A 229 13.48 25.65 -11.70
C ASN A 229 13.27 26.77 -12.74
N ALA A 230 14.29 27.63 -12.91
CA ALA A 230 14.25 28.75 -13.85
C ALA A 230 14.24 28.31 -15.32
N GLN A 231 14.71 27.08 -15.60
CA GLN A 231 14.77 26.47 -16.92
C GLN A 231 13.46 25.78 -17.30
N GLN A 232 12.40 25.92 -16.49
CA GLN A 232 11.11 25.26 -16.68
C GLN A 232 11.18 23.73 -16.68
N GLU A 233 12.18 23.14 -16.00
CA GLU A 233 12.15 21.72 -15.68
C GLU A 233 11.26 21.48 -14.46
N PHE A 234 10.50 20.39 -14.50
CA PHE A 234 9.61 19.98 -13.42
C PHE A 234 10.00 18.61 -12.89
N ILE A 235 9.97 18.50 -11.55
CA ILE A 235 10.19 17.27 -10.83
C ILE A 235 8.96 17.03 -9.96
N VAL A 236 8.56 15.78 -9.85
CA VAL A 236 7.66 15.34 -8.79
C VAL A 236 8.42 14.40 -7.86
N ASP A 237 8.26 14.62 -6.57
CA ASP A 237 8.53 13.63 -5.52
C ASP A 237 7.20 12.99 -5.18
N ALA A 238 7.08 11.72 -5.55
CA ALA A 238 5.88 10.94 -5.42
C ALA A 238 6.07 9.92 -4.30
N ASP A 239 5.09 9.81 -3.43
CA ASP A 239 5.05 8.87 -2.33
C ASP A 239 3.62 8.40 -2.02
N ILE A 240 3.53 7.34 -1.23
CA ILE A 240 2.25 6.76 -0.83
C ILE A 240 2.21 6.71 0.69
N ASP A 241 1.24 7.40 1.28
CA ASP A 241 0.99 7.36 2.70
C ASP A 241 0.06 6.20 3.06
N GLU A 242 0.28 5.59 4.23
CA GLU A 242 -0.55 4.47 4.69
C GLU A 242 -2.01 4.86 4.93
N ALA A 243 -2.29 6.05 5.47
CA ALA A 243 -3.65 6.51 5.80
C ALA A 243 -3.81 8.03 5.80
N SER A 244 -5.06 8.49 5.65
CA SER A 244 -5.48 9.88 5.90
C SER A 244 -6.50 9.95 7.05
N GLY A 245 -6.15 10.67 8.12
CA GLY A 245 -7.05 10.90 9.27
C GLY A 245 -7.01 9.81 10.36
N ILE A 246 -8.06 9.78 11.20
CA ILE A 246 -8.23 8.89 12.37
C ILE A 246 -9.23 7.74 12.05
N GLY A 247 -9.45 7.45 10.76
CA GLY A 247 -10.38 6.42 10.28
C GLY A 247 -9.83 5.00 10.49
N HIS A 248 -10.56 4.19 11.24
CA HIS A 248 -10.19 2.87 11.76
C HIS A 248 -10.12 1.77 10.67
N ILE A 249 -9.56 0.60 11.08
CA ILE A 249 -9.69 -0.75 10.47
C ILE A 249 -8.57 -1.14 9.49
N ILE A 250 -7.31 -1.01 9.91
CA ILE A 250 -6.62 -2.22 10.39
C ILE A 250 -6.14 -1.82 11.78
N GLU A 251 -6.80 -2.31 12.84
CA GLU A 251 -6.28 -2.19 14.20
C GLU A 251 -5.06 -3.11 14.36
N VAL A 252 -4.00 -2.78 13.62
CA VAL A 252 -2.66 -3.22 13.95
C VAL A 252 -2.23 -2.33 15.10
N ILE A 253 -1.82 -2.95 16.20
CA ILE A 253 -0.96 -2.33 17.20
C ILE A 253 0.35 -1.96 16.48
N ARG A 254 0.36 -0.85 15.74
CA ARG A 254 1.59 -0.19 15.30
C ARG A 254 1.91 0.82 16.39
N ASN A 255 3.03 0.62 17.07
CA ASN A 255 3.67 1.69 17.82
C ASN A 255 3.95 2.83 16.82
N ILE A 256 3.08 3.85 16.85
CA ILE A 256 3.24 5.09 16.12
C ILE A 256 4.55 5.71 16.59
N GLY A 257 5.55 5.67 15.72
CA GLY A 257 6.89 6.17 15.98
C GLY A 257 7.68 6.21 14.69
N ASP A 258 7.61 7.34 14.00
CA ASP A 258 8.68 7.98 13.23
C ASP A 258 9.61 7.05 12.42
N ARG A 259 9.03 6.15 11.63
CA ARG A 259 9.77 5.27 10.71
C ARG A 259 9.27 5.51 9.30
N ASP A 260 10.21 5.68 8.39
CA ASP A 260 9.95 5.66 6.94
C ASP A 260 8.97 4.53 6.60
N THR A 261 7.95 4.84 5.80
CA THR A 261 6.91 3.88 5.41
C THR A 261 7.53 2.70 4.70
N ASN A 262 7.20 1.48 5.12
CA ASN A 262 7.76 0.30 4.49
C ASN A 262 7.01 0.04 3.16
N PRO A 263 7.69 -0.07 2.00
CA PRO A 263 6.99 -0.29 0.74
C PRO A 263 6.24 -1.63 0.68
N PHE A 264 6.58 -2.61 1.53
CA PHE A 264 5.80 -3.84 1.63
C PHE A 264 4.48 -3.63 2.38
N ASP A 265 4.37 -2.65 3.28
CA ASP A 265 3.07 -2.27 3.84
C ASP A 265 2.20 -1.61 2.77
N ILE A 266 2.78 -0.70 1.98
CA ILE A 266 2.09 -0.07 0.86
C ILE A 266 1.57 -1.09 -0.15
N HIS A 267 2.36 -2.12 -0.50
CA HIS A 267 1.87 -3.18 -1.40
C HIS A 267 0.62 -3.88 -0.85
N GLN A 268 0.62 -4.19 0.44
CA GLN A 268 -0.50 -4.86 1.08
C GLN A 268 -1.73 -3.95 1.12
N ILE A 269 -1.56 -2.64 1.39
CA ILE A 269 -2.62 -1.64 1.34
C ILE A 269 -3.19 -1.51 -0.08
N LEU A 270 -2.33 -1.34 -1.10
CA LEU A 270 -2.76 -1.21 -2.48
C LEU A 270 -3.56 -2.44 -2.94
N LEU A 271 -3.10 -3.63 -2.57
CA LEU A 271 -3.77 -4.87 -2.95
C LEU A 271 -5.10 -5.07 -2.21
N GLN A 272 -5.12 -4.87 -0.89
CA GLN A 272 -6.29 -5.15 -0.06
C GLN A 272 -7.37 -4.07 -0.15
N GLU A 273 -6.96 -2.80 -0.09
CA GLU A 273 -7.88 -1.68 0.06
C GLU A 273 -8.26 -1.08 -1.28
N GLN A 274 -7.38 -1.18 -2.28
CA GLN A 274 -7.59 -0.57 -3.61
C GLN A 274 -7.69 -1.61 -4.74
N GLY A 275 -7.48 -2.91 -4.45
CA GLY A 275 -7.51 -3.96 -5.47
C GLY A 275 -6.40 -3.84 -6.52
N LEU A 276 -5.32 -3.10 -6.23
CA LEU A 276 -4.24 -2.81 -7.16
C LEU A 276 -3.10 -3.82 -7.02
N ASP A 277 -2.89 -4.62 -8.06
CA ASP A 277 -1.78 -5.57 -8.12
C ASP A 277 -0.49 -4.88 -8.59
N THR A 278 0.50 -4.78 -7.70
CA THR A 278 1.78 -4.14 -8.00
C THR A 278 2.76 -5.02 -8.78
N GLY A 279 2.36 -6.24 -9.15
CA GLY A 279 3.07 -7.14 -10.04
C GLY A 279 4.18 -7.97 -9.39
N TYR A 280 4.42 -7.83 -8.08
CA TYR A 280 5.33 -8.68 -7.32
C TYR A 280 4.60 -9.46 -6.22
N ARG A 281 5.26 -10.48 -5.67
CA ARG A 281 4.71 -11.34 -4.62
C ARG A 281 5.64 -11.47 -3.43
N ILE A 282 5.08 -11.45 -2.23
CA ILE A 282 5.73 -11.66 -0.94
C ILE A 282 5.57 -13.12 -0.54
N GLU A 283 6.64 -13.74 -0.03
CA GLU A 283 6.62 -15.08 0.53
C GLU A 283 7.06 -15.03 2.01
N VAL A 284 6.30 -15.69 2.90
CA VAL A 284 6.51 -15.72 4.36
C VAL A 284 6.78 -17.12 4.93
#